data_AF-A0A953ISK4-F1
#
_entry.id   AF-A0A953ISK4-F1
#
_cell.length_a   1.000
_cell.length_b   1.000
_cell.length_c   1.000
_cell.angle_alpha   90.00
_cell.angle_beta   90.00
_cell.angle_gamma   90.00
#
_symmetry.space_group_name_H-M   'P 1'
#
loop_
_entity.id
_entity.type
_entity.pdbx_description
1 polymer ?
#
loop_
_entity_poly.entity_id
_entity_poly.type
_entity_poly.pdbx_seq_one_letter_code
_entity_poly.pdbx_strand_id
1 'polypeptide(L)'
;MSRPHKRRPRPARCPTLVAMHLAPEVGLTERLAIEGLAGGWAKPRQFDVLADCRDLLTVAANHKGDQAALAVCDLAGIALENIRDRYKDRGRLGATGDELRALRTLADVSEDFWKRQSGELFRAANAELDRMRDGQGES
;
A
#
# COMPACT_ATOMS: atom_id res chain seq x y z
N MET A 1 18.51 18.82 -9.47
CA MET A 1 17.79 17.70 -10.12
C MET A 1 17.96 16.46 -9.25
N SER A 2 16.95 16.11 -8.45
CA SER A 2 16.98 14.89 -7.62
C SER A 2 16.69 13.67 -8.49
N ARG A 3 17.56 12.65 -8.41
CA ARG A 3 17.39 11.39 -9.14
C ARG A 3 16.09 10.69 -8.69
N PRO A 4 15.28 10.13 -9.61
CA PRO A 4 14.16 9.29 -9.22
C PRO A 4 14.68 8.12 -8.39
N HIS A 5 14.14 7.95 -7.19
CA HIS A 5 14.52 6.86 -6.30
C HIS A 5 14.04 5.54 -6.91
N LYS A 6 14.95 4.81 -7.57
CA LYS A 6 14.68 3.49 -8.15
C LYS A 6 14.34 2.53 -7.00
N ARG A 7 13.06 2.23 -6.82
CA ARG A 7 12.58 1.28 -5.80
C ARG A 7 13.22 -0.08 -6.09
N ARG A 8 14.00 -0.62 -5.14
CA ARG A 8 14.64 -1.94 -5.30
C ARG A 8 13.56 -3.04 -5.42
N PRO A 9 13.77 -4.09 -6.22
CA PRO A 9 12.91 -5.28 -6.21
C PRO A 9 12.88 -5.86 -4.79
N ARG A 10 11.68 -6.10 -4.25
CA ARG A 10 11.48 -6.59 -2.87
C ARG A 10 10.94 -8.02 -2.91
N PRO A 11 11.28 -8.86 -1.91
CA PRO A 11 10.66 -10.17 -1.75
C PRO A 11 9.13 -10.05 -1.66
N ALA A 12 8.44 -11.09 -2.13
CA ALA A 12 7.02 -11.13 -2.48
C ALA A 12 6.11 -10.19 -1.67
N ARG A 13 5.44 -9.29 -2.38
CA ARG A 13 4.46 -8.33 -1.87
C ARG A 13 3.19 -9.07 -1.56
N CYS A 14 3.12 -9.58 -0.35
CA CYS A 14 1.86 -10.00 0.18
C CYS A 14 1.27 -8.78 0.90
N PRO A 15 0.27 -8.06 0.34
CA PRO A 15 -0.70 -7.47 1.23
C PRO A 15 -1.27 -8.64 1.99
N THR A 16 -0.85 -8.70 3.25
CA THR A 16 -1.48 -9.19 4.47
C THR A 16 -2.46 -10.37 4.35
N LEU A 17 -3.32 -10.44 3.34
CA LEU A 17 -4.31 -11.48 3.06
C LEU A 17 -3.85 -12.80 2.45
N VAL A 18 -2.87 -12.85 1.54
CA VAL A 18 -2.31 -14.18 1.17
C VAL A 18 -1.59 -14.80 2.36
N ALA A 19 -1.11 -13.96 3.28
CA ALA A 19 -0.57 -14.42 4.54
C ALA A 19 -1.66 -14.72 5.58
N MET A 20 -2.85 -14.11 5.55
CA MET A 20 -3.95 -14.46 6.47
C MET A 20 -4.46 -15.90 6.30
N HIS A 21 -4.35 -16.49 5.10
CA HIS A 21 -4.68 -17.92 4.89
C HIS A 21 -3.57 -18.88 5.35
N LEU A 22 -2.35 -18.39 5.59
CA LEU A 22 -1.17 -19.21 5.93
C LEU A 22 -0.65 -18.98 7.35
N ALA A 23 -0.90 -17.80 7.94
CA ALA A 23 -0.50 -17.38 9.29
C ALA A 23 -1.32 -16.15 9.76
N PRO A 24 -2.27 -16.28 10.70
CA PRO A 24 -3.12 -15.16 11.16
C PRO A 24 -2.37 -13.99 11.80
N GLU A 25 -1.10 -14.18 12.18
CA GLU A 25 -0.24 -13.15 12.77
C GLU A 25 0.26 -12.12 11.76
N VAL A 26 0.04 -12.35 10.45
CA VAL A 26 0.53 -11.48 9.37
C VAL A 26 -0.40 -10.29 9.09
N GLY A 27 -1.65 -10.33 9.59
CA GLY A 27 -2.63 -9.23 9.68
C GLY A 27 -2.10 -7.90 10.22
N LEU A 28 -0.97 -7.94 10.91
CA LEU A 28 -0.43 -6.84 11.70
C LEU A 28 0.43 -5.87 10.89
N THR A 29 0.89 -6.21 9.69
CA THR A 29 1.96 -5.43 9.03
C THR A 29 1.52 -4.03 8.62
N GLU A 30 0.35 -3.90 8.00
CA GLU A 30 -0.23 -2.61 7.60
C GLU A 30 -0.60 -1.77 8.83
N ARG A 31 -1.22 -2.40 9.85
CA ARG A 31 -1.58 -1.72 11.10
C ARG A 31 -0.34 -1.25 11.87
N LEU A 32 0.72 -2.06 11.94
CA LEU A 32 2.01 -1.67 12.53
C LEU A 32 2.69 -0.55 11.74
N ALA A 33 2.55 -0.52 10.41
CA ALA A 33 3.05 0.58 9.59
C ALA A 33 2.31 1.90 9.89
N ILE A 34 0.98 1.84 10.05
CA ILE A 34 0.16 2.98 10.45
C ILE A 34 0.53 3.46 11.86
N GLU A 35 0.65 2.57 12.83
CA GLU A 35 1.06 2.94 14.19
C GLU A 35 2.49 3.49 14.24
N GLY A 36 3.37 3.00 13.35
CA GLY A 36 4.69 3.59 13.14
C GLY A 36 4.64 5.04 12.67
N LEU A 37 3.73 5.36 11.75
CA LEU A 37 3.52 6.72 11.27
C LEU A 37 2.89 7.61 12.34
N ALA A 38 1.95 7.08 13.12
CA ALA A 38 1.31 7.79 14.22
C ALA A 38 2.29 8.09 15.36
N GLY A 39 3.15 7.13 15.71
CA GLY A 39 4.16 7.27 16.75
C GLY A 39 5.46 7.95 16.31
N GLY A 40 5.61 8.29 15.03
CA GLY A 40 6.79 8.99 14.49
C GLY A 40 8.07 8.14 14.43
N TRP A 41 7.96 6.81 14.48
CA TRP A 41 9.08 5.87 14.41
C TRP A 41 9.06 5.00 13.14
N ALA A 42 8.14 5.26 12.22
CA ALA A 42 8.10 4.61 10.90
C ALA A 42 9.41 4.82 10.13
N LYS A 43 9.86 3.75 9.47
CA LYS A 43 10.96 3.78 8.50
C LYS A 43 10.39 3.71 7.08
N PRO A 44 11.18 4.02 6.04
CA PRO A 44 10.72 3.95 4.65
C PRO A 44 10.05 2.61 4.29
N ARG A 45 10.51 1.51 4.90
CA ARG A 45 9.90 0.19 4.73
C ARG A 45 8.43 0.12 5.15
N GLN A 46 8.03 0.80 6.23
CA GLN A 46 6.62 0.85 6.66
C GLN A 46 5.78 1.67 5.66
N PHE A 47 6.33 2.77 5.17
CA PHE A 47 5.68 3.55 4.11
C PHE A 47 5.45 2.69 2.85
N ASP A 48 6.47 1.93 2.45
CA ASP A 48 6.41 1.05 1.30
C ASP A 48 5.31 -0.01 1.40
N VAL A 49 5.07 -0.57 2.60
CA VAL A 49 3.98 -1.54 2.84
C VAL A 49 2.63 -0.92 2.51
N LEU A 50 2.38 0.31 2.95
CA LEU A 50 1.10 0.99 2.71
C LEU A 50 0.93 1.39 1.24
N ALA A 51 2.02 1.79 0.58
CA ALA A 51 2.00 2.05 -0.86
C ALA A 51 1.73 0.76 -1.66
N ASP A 52 2.35 -0.36 -1.28
CA ASP A 52 2.11 -1.66 -1.91
C ASP A 52 0.66 -2.15 -1.68
N CYS A 53 0.11 -1.94 -0.48
CA CYS A 53 -1.29 -2.23 -0.17
C CYS A 53 -2.25 -1.43 -1.07
N ARG A 54 -2.03 -0.11 -1.18
CA ARG A 54 -2.81 0.77 -2.05
C ARG A 54 -2.75 0.32 -3.50
N ASP A 55 -1.55 0.11 -4.03
CA ASP A 55 -1.37 -0.21 -5.45
C ASP A 55 -1.99 -1.57 -5.81
N LEU A 56 -1.83 -2.60 -4.97
CA LEU A 56 -2.44 -3.89 -5.27
C LEU A 56 -3.97 -3.82 -5.18
N LEU A 57 -4.52 -3.13 -4.18
CA LEU A 57 -5.96 -2.94 -4.07
C LEU A 57 -6.50 -2.16 -5.27
N THR A 58 -5.80 -1.12 -5.74
CA THR A 58 -6.20 -0.37 -6.95
C THR A 58 -6.31 -1.27 -8.18
N VAL A 59 -5.29 -2.11 -8.43
CA VAL A 59 -5.30 -3.05 -9.56
C VAL A 59 -6.50 -3.99 -9.44
N ALA A 60 -6.67 -4.63 -8.29
CA ALA A 60 -7.74 -5.61 -8.10
C ALA A 60 -9.15 -4.99 -8.15
N ALA A 61 -9.33 -3.80 -7.57
CA ALA A 61 -10.57 -3.06 -7.61
C ALA A 61 -10.93 -2.61 -9.04
N ASN A 62 -9.94 -2.21 -9.84
CA ASN A 62 -10.13 -1.93 -11.27
C ASN A 62 -10.63 -3.15 -12.03
N HIS A 63 -10.03 -4.33 -11.83
CA HIS A 63 -10.51 -5.58 -12.44
C HIS A 63 -11.96 -5.91 -12.09
N LYS A 64 -12.42 -5.50 -10.91
CA LYS A 64 -13.79 -5.72 -10.42
C LYS A 64 -14.75 -4.57 -10.73
N GLY A 65 -14.25 -3.43 -11.22
CA GLY A 65 -15.04 -2.21 -11.35
C GLY A 65 -15.54 -1.64 -10.03
N ASP A 66 -14.89 -1.95 -8.90
CA ASP A 66 -15.31 -1.52 -7.56
C ASP A 66 -14.95 -0.05 -7.30
N GLN A 67 -15.87 0.85 -7.65
CA GLN A 67 -15.66 2.30 -7.54
C GLN A 67 -15.50 2.78 -6.10
N ALA A 68 -16.11 2.09 -5.12
CA ALA A 68 -15.98 2.46 -3.72
C ALA A 68 -14.57 2.17 -3.19
N ALA A 69 -14.02 0.99 -3.53
CA ALA A 69 -12.64 0.65 -3.19
C ALA A 69 -11.63 1.58 -3.91
N LEU A 70 -11.87 1.92 -5.17
CA LEU A 70 -11.03 2.85 -5.92
C LEU A 70 -10.98 4.24 -5.30
N ALA A 71 -12.13 4.79 -4.87
CA ALA A 71 -12.17 6.08 -4.19
C ALA A 71 -11.33 6.09 -2.89
N VAL A 72 -11.32 4.99 -2.15
CA VAL A 72 -10.47 4.82 -0.96
C VAL A 72 -9.00 4.76 -1.33
N CYS A 73 -8.64 4.04 -2.41
CA CYS A 73 -7.27 4.02 -2.91
C CYS A 73 -6.76 5.39 -3.35
N ASP A 74 -7.63 6.24 -3.91
CA ASP A 74 -7.26 7.59 -4.33
C ASP A 74 -7.04 8.51 -3.13
N LEU A 75 -7.94 8.47 -2.14
CA LEU A 75 -7.77 9.19 -0.89
C LEU A 75 -6.48 8.80 -0.17
N ALA A 76 -6.20 7.50 -0.07
CA ALA A 76 -4.97 7.01 0.54
C ALA A 76 -3.74 7.35 -0.30
N GLY A 77 -3.88 7.41 -1.63
CA GLY A 77 -2.84 7.89 -2.55
C GLY A 77 -2.40 9.31 -2.19
N ILE A 78 -3.35 10.24 -2.08
CA ILE A 78 -3.07 11.64 -1.69
C ILE A 78 -2.35 11.70 -0.33
N ALA A 79 -2.80 10.91 0.65
CA ALA A 79 -2.15 10.85 1.96
C ALA A 79 -0.70 10.37 1.87
N LEU A 80 -0.44 9.30 1.11
CA LEU A 80 0.91 8.77 0.90
C LEU A 80 1.81 9.76 0.17
N GLU A 81 1.29 10.52 -0.80
CA GLU A 81 2.06 11.55 -1.49
C GLU A 81 2.47 12.69 -0.56
N ASN A 82 1.55 13.18 0.26
CA ASN A 82 1.83 14.22 1.26
C ASN A 82 2.89 13.75 2.29
N ILE A 83 2.79 12.50 2.76
CA ILE A 83 3.79 11.91 3.66
C ILE A 83 5.16 11.82 2.98
N ARG A 84 5.19 11.38 1.71
CA ARG A 84 6.42 11.25 0.92
C ARG A 84 7.09 12.60 0.72
N ASP A 85 6.32 13.64 0.41
CA ASP A 85 6.88 14.98 0.17
C ASP A 85 7.42 15.60 1.46
N ARG A 86 6.69 15.48 2.58
CA ARG A 86 7.26 15.86 3.89
C ARG A 86 8.51 15.09 4.27
N TYR A 87 8.60 13.81 3.92
CA TYR A 87 9.80 13.03 4.16
C TYR A 87 11.00 13.53 3.33
N LYS A 88 10.78 13.92 2.06
CA LYS A 88 11.85 14.53 1.24
C LYS A 88 12.34 15.85 1.84
N ASP A 89 11.42 16.65 2.38
CA ASP A 89 11.75 17.98 2.91
C ASP A 89 12.44 17.93 4.28
N ARG A 90 11.96 17.06 5.17
CA ARG A 90 12.36 17.06 6.60
C ARG A 90 13.13 15.82 7.04
N GLY A 91 13.24 14.80 6.18
CA GLY A 91 13.89 13.52 6.49
C GLY A 91 13.16 12.68 7.55
N ARG A 92 11.92 13.04 7.91
CA ARG A 92 11.13 12.34 8.93
C ARG A 92 9.80 11.86 8.37
N LEU A 93 9.47 10.60 8.64
CA LEU A 93 8.18 10.01 8.30
C LEU A 93 7.20 10.25 9.44
N GLY A 94 6.08 10.87 9.11
CA GLY A 94 4.97 11.13 10.03
C GLY A 94 3.73 11.51 9.24
N ALA A 95 2.57 11.28 9.84
CA ALA A 95 1.26 11.51 9.23
C ALA A 95 0.40 12.42 10.11
N THR A 96 -0.47 13.20 9.48
CA THR A 96 -1.50 13.99 10.16
C THR A 96 -2.67 13.10 10.57
N GLY A 97 -3.58 13.62 11.40
CA GLY A 97 -4.78 12.89 11.80
C GLY A 97 -5.65 12.45 10.61
N ASP A 98 -5.81 13.30 9.59
CA ASP A 98 -6.56 12.97 8.38
C ASP A 98 -5.89 11.90 7.53
N GLU A 99 -4.57 11.99 7.37
CA GLU A 99 -3.80 10.98 6.62
C GLU A 99 -3.83 9.63 7.34
N LEU A 100 -3.71 9.62 8.67
CA LEU A 100 -3.86 8.40 9.45
C LEU A 100 -5.26 7.79 9.30
N ARG A 101 -6.32 8.62 9.26
CA ARG A 101 -7.68 8.14 8.98
C ARG A 101 -7.77 7.50 7.60
N ALA A 102 -7.26 8.17 6.56
CA ALA A 102 -7.26 7.65 5.19
C ALA A 102 -6.52 6.30 5.09
N LEU A 103 -5.35 6.18 5.72
CA LEU A 103 -4.55 4.95 5.72
C LEU A 103 -5.21 3.81 6.50
N ARG A 104 -5.92 4.11 7.60
CA ARG A 104 -6.71 3.11 8.34
C ARG A 104 -7.88 2.61 7.49
N THR A 105 -8.63 3.52 6.87
CA THR A 105 -9.70 3.16 5.94
C THR A 105 -9.20 2.31 4.79
N LEU A 106 -8.01 2.61 4.24
CA LEU A 106 -7.38 1.76 3.23
C LEU A 106 -7.16 0.33 3.75
N ALA A 107 -6.57 0.18 4.93
CA ALA A 107 -6.29 -1.13 5.50
C ALA A 107 -7.57 -1.94 5.73
N ASP A 108 -8.61 -1.30 6.29
CA ASP A 108 -9.89 -1.96 6.55
C ASP A 108 -10.59 -2.40 5.26
N VAL A 109 -10.65 -1.51 4.26
CA VAL A 109 -11.28 -1.81 2.97
C VAL A 109 -10.49 -2.85 2.19
N SER A 110 -9.16 -2.81 2.24
CA SER A 110 -8.30 -3.84 1.66
C SER A 110 -8.61 -5.20 2.30
N GLU A 111 -8.63 -5.25 3.63
CA GLU A 111 -8.93 -6.46 4.40
C GLU A 111 -10.26 -7.09 3.96
N ASP A 112 -11.32 -6.29 3.93
CA ASP A 112 -12.67 -6.73 3.56
C ASP A 112 -12.82 -7.06 2.07
N PHE A 113 -12.15 -6.32 1.19
CA PHE A 113 -12.15 -6.60 -0.24
C PHE A 113 -11.62 -8.00 -0.49
N TRP A 114 -10.41 -8.30 -0.01
CA TRP A 114 -9.70 -9.54 -0.30
C TRP A 114 -10.28 -10.76 0.42
N LYS A 115 -10.90 -10.60 1.61
CA LYS A 115 -11.66 -11.69 2.26
C LYS A 115 -12.76 -12.28 1.36
N ARG A 116 -13.24 -11.51 0.38
CA ARG A 116 -14.30 -11.91 -0.56
C ARG A 116 -13.78 -12.41 -1.91
N GLN A 117 -12.47 -12.43 -2.14
CA GLN A 117 -11.89 -12.75 -3.45
C GLN A 117 -11.32 -14.16 -3.51
N SER A 118 -11.26 -14.70 -4.72
CA SER A 118 -10.51 -15.92 -4.99
C SER A 118 -9.00 -15.64 -5.03
N GLY A 119 -8.19 -16.66 -4.72
CA GLY A 119 -6.73 -16.57 -4.84
C GLY A 119 -6.24 -16.35 -6.28
N GLU A 120 -7.06 -16.60 -7.29
CA GLU A 120 -6.74 -16.31 -8.70
C GLU A 120 -6.67 -14.82 -8.98
N LEU A 121 -7.64 -14.04 -8.49
CA LEU A 121 -7.61 -12.59 -8.64
C LEU A 121 -6.37 -12.00 -7.98
N PHE A 122 -6.00 -12.52 -6.81
CA PHE A 122 -4.80 -12.07 -6.11
C PHE A 122 -3.52 -12.32 -6.92
N ARG A 123 -3.39 -13.51 -7.54
CA ARG A 123 -2.25 -13.81 -8.42
C ARG A 123 -2.21 -12.91 -9.65
N ALA A 124 -3.37 -12.69 -10.28
CA ALA A 124 -3.48 -11.81 -11.44
C ALA A 124 -3.09 -10.35 -11.10
N ALA A 125 -3.58 -9.83 -9.99
CA ALA A 125 -3.27 -8.48 -9.53
C ALA A 125 -1.77 -8.30 -9.24
N ASN A 126 -1.12 -9.29 -8.63
CA ASN A 126 0.33 -9.23 -8.38
C ASN A 126 1.14 -9.24 -9.67
N ALA A 127 0.80 -10.13 -10.61
CA ALA A 127 1.47 -10.21 -11.90
C ALA A 127 1.33 -8.91 -12.71
N GLU A 128 0.19 -8.23 -12.60
CA GLU A 128 0.00 -6.91 -13.21
C GLU A 128 0.81 -5.82 -12.51
N LEU A 129 0.81 -5.79 -11.18
CA LEU A 129 1.57 -4.83 -10.42
C LEU A 129 3.08 -4.95 -10.68
N ASP A 130 3.59 -6.17 -10.86
CA ASP A 130 4.99 -6.39 -11.25
C ASP A 130 5.28 -5.85 -12.66
N ARG A 131 4.41 -6.12 -13.64
CA ARG A 131 4.53 -5.56 -15.00
C ARG A 131 4.53 -4.03 -15.01
N MET A 132 3.65 -3.40 -14.23
CA MET A 132 3.60 -1.93 -14.11
C MET A 132 4.91 -1.35 -13.57
N ARG A 133 5.57 -2.07 -12.66
CA ARG A 133 6.79 -1.60 -11.98
C ARG A 133 8.04 -1.82 -12.82
N ASP A 134 8.08 -2.89 -13.61
CA ASP A 134 9.14 -3.13 -14.58
C ASP A 134 9.10 -2.07 -15.70
N GLY A 135 7.91 -1.73 -16.21
CA GLY A 135 7.73 -0.69 -17.22
C GLY A 135 8.07 0.73 -16.74
N GLN A 136 7.91 1.04 -15.45
CA GLN A 136 8.31 2.32 -14.86
C GLN A 136 9.83 2.47 -14.64
N GLY A 137 10.61 1.39 -14.83
CA GLY A 137 12.07 1.40 -14.72
C GLY A 137 12.80 1.82 -16.00
N GLU A 138 12.07 1.99 -17.11
CA GLU A 138 12.59 2.27 -18.45
C GLU A 138 12.27 3.69 -18.96
N SER A 139 11.72 4.58 -18.12
CA SER A 139 11.43 5.98 -18.45
C SER A 139 12.27 6.97 -17.65
#